data_AF-A0A966F2A3-F1
#
_entry.id   AF-A0A966F2A3-F1
#
_cell.length_a   1.000
_cell.length_b   1.000
_cell.length_c   1.000
_cell.angle_alpha   90.00
_cell.angle_beta   90.00
_cell.angle_gamma   90.00
#
_symmetry.space_group_name_H-M   'P 1'
#
loop_
_entity.id
_entity.type
_entity.pdbx_description
1 polymer ?
#
loop_
_entity_poly.entity_id
_entity_poly.type
_entity_poly.pdbx_seq_one_letter_code
_entity_poly.pdbx_strand_id
1 'polypeptide(L)'
;MKWQSLPWEQRHHAMFIGYAPASAPQLVVAVVVEHGGDASSVAAPIAARILQKAFGAAVDFATITASVPPGPRSLPQGPSPDADIPGPAAPPPAHPEAPVTPTPVAGGATGGGRTAPAAAVKR
;
A
#
# COMPACT_ATOMS: atom_id res chain seq x y z
N MET A 1 -14.64 29.58 -0.13
CA MET A 1 -13.18 29.83 -0.10
C MET A 1 -12.50 28.61 -0.71
N LYS A 2 -11.54 28.77 -1.64
CA LYS A 2 -10.92 27.64 -2.36
C LYS A 2 -9.74 27.13 -1.53
N TRP A 3 -9.64 25.83 -1.24
CA TRP A 3 -8.56 25.31 -0.37
C TRP A 3 -7.15 25.61 -0.88
N GLN A 4 -6.97 25.74 -2.20
CA GLN A 4 -5.70 26.09 -2.83
C GLN A 4 -5.21 27.51 -2.49
N SER A 5 -6.12 28.41 -2.08
CA SER A 5 -5.77 29.79 -1.72
C SER A 5 -5.34 29.94 -0.26
N LEU A 6 -5.38 28.87 0.53
CA LEU A 6 -4.85 28.87 1.90
C LEU A 6 -3.31 28.87 1.88
N PRO A 7 -2.65 29.44 2.91
CA PRO A 7 -1.24 29.22 3.18
C PRO A 7 -0.89 27.73 3.11
N TRP A 8 0.33 27.42 2.67
CA TRP A 8 0.74 26.04 2.38
C TRP A 8 0.45 25.10 3.56
N GLU A 9 0.75 25.55 4.77
CA GLU A 9 0.61 24.81 6.04
C GLU A 9 -0.85 24.49 6.39
N GLN A 10 -1.81 25.22 5.82
CA GLN A 10 -3.24 25.09 6.11
C GLN A 10 -4.02 24.38 4.99
N ARG A 11 -3.35 23.95 3.92
CA ARG A 11 -4.03 23.27 2.81
C ARG A 11 -4.46 21.85 3.21
N HIS A 12 -5.59 21.43 2.65
CA HIS A 12 -6.21 20.15 2.95
C HIS A 12 -5.39 18.98 2.41
N HIS A 13 -5.21 17.96 3.23
CA HIS A 13 -4.58 16.70 2.86
C HIS A 13 -5.64 15.72 2.36
N ALA A 14 -5.34 14.97 1.31
CA ALA A 14 -6.20 13.87 0.89
C ALA A 14 -5.77 12.60 1.62
N MET A 15 -6.64 12.06 2.48
CA MET A 15 -6.35 10.89 3.29
C MET A 15 -7.39 9.79 3.04
N PHE A 16 -6.94 8.55 2.90
CA PHE A 16 -7.81 7.38 2.77
C PHE A 16 -7.22 6.20 3.54
N ILE A 17 -8.06 5.49 4.29
CA ILE A 17 -7.71 4.23 4.96
C ILE A 17 -8.78 3.21 4.62
N GLY A 18 -8.37 2.01 4.22
CA GLY A 18 -9.28 0.91 3.92
C GLY A 18 -8.59 -0.43 3.99
N TYR A 19 -9.37 -1.50 3.94
CA TYR A 19 -8.87 -2.87 3.93
C TYR A 19 -9.61 -3.71 2.89
N ALA A 20 -8.99 -4.81 2.49
CA ALA A 20 -9.62 -5.79 1.60
C ALA A 20 -9.07 -7.21 1.84
N PRO A 21 -9.83 -8.25 1.43
CA PRO A 21 -11.25 -8.23 1.08
C PRO A 21 -12.18 -7.87 2.24
N ALA A 22 -13.41 -7.44 1.95
CA ALA A 22 -14.36 -6.99 2.98
C ALA A 22 -14.84 -8.11 3.92
N SER A 23 -15.02 -9.32 3.39
CA SER A 23 -15.51 -10.48 4.16
C SER A 23 -14.43 -11.18 4.99
N ALA A 24 -13.18 -11.11 4.56
CA ALA A 24 -12.03 -11.72 5.23
C ALA A 24 -10.79 -10.83 5.01
N PRO A 25 -10.58 -9.77 5.82
CA PRO A 25 -9.51 -8.79 5.61
C PRO A 25 -8.11 -9.41 5.65
N GLN A 26 -7.28 -9.08 4.67
CA GLN A 26 -5.90 -9.59 4.56
C GLN A 26 -4.87 -8.46 4.43
N LEU A 27 -5.30 -7.31 3.87
CA LEU A 27 -4.44 -6.16 3.62
C LEU A 27 -5.13 -4.86 4.03
N VAL A 28 -4.42 -4.01 4.78
CA VAL A 28 -4.80 -2.63 5.11
C VAL A 28 -3.94 -1.69 4.27
N VAL A 29 -4.55 -0.63 3.74
CA VAL A 29 -3.87 0.41 2.98
C VAL A 29 -4.22 1.77 3.59
N ALA A 30 -3.20 2.54 3.93
CA ALA A 30 -3.32 3.94 4.32
C ALA A 30 -2.60 4.81 3.27
N VAL A 31 -3.30 5.80 2.73
CA VAL A 31 -2.76 6.75 1.75
C VAL A 31 -2.94 8.15 2.31
N VAL A 32 -1.84 8.91 2.32
CA VAL A 32 -1.83 10.33 2.63
C VAL A 32 -1.18 11.04 1.47
N VAL A 33 -1.87 12.06 0.94
CA VAL A 33 -1.33 12.95 -0.09
C VAL A 33 -1.31 14.36 0.48
N GLU A 34 -0.10 14.87 0.66
CA GLU A 34 0.14 16.21 1.17
C GLU A 34 -0.46 17.25 0.25
N HIS A 35 -1.29 18.12 0.83
CA HIS A 35 -2.02 19.17 0.11
C HIS A 35 -2.84 18.64 -1.08
N GLY A 36 -3.27 17.37 -1.01
CA GLY A 36 -4.00 16.68 -2.08
C GLY A 36 -5.48 17.04 -2.18
N GLY A 37 -6.02 17.82 -1.25
CA GLY A 37 -7.44 18.20 -1.26
C GLY A 37 -8.35 17.03 -0.91
N ASP A 38 -9.27 16.68 -1.81
CA ASP A 38 -10.35 15.74 -1.54
C ASP A 38 -9.90 14.27 -1.56
N ALA A 39 -10.12 13.58 -0.44
CA ALA A 39 -9.80 12.16 -0.28
C ALA A 39 -10.42 11.25 -1.34
N SER A 40 -11.68 11.48 -1.72
CA SER A 40 -12.42 10.65 -2.68
C SER A 40 -11.88 10.77 -4.11
N SER A 41 -11.38 11.94 -4.48
CA SER A 41 -10.90 12.22 -5.83
C SER A 41 -9.42 11.90 -5.99
N VAL A 42 -8.64 11.91 -4.89
CA VAL A 42 -7.17 11.75 -4.93
C VAL A 42 -6.71 10.47 -4.23
N ALA A 43 -6.96 10.35 -2.92
CA ALA A 43 -6.38 9.25 -2.13
C ALA A 43 -7.07 7.88 -2.36
N ALA A 44 -8.40 7.86 -2.47
CA ALA A 44 -9.16 6.64 -2.72
C ALA A 44 -8.79 5.93 -4.06
N PRO A 45 -8.63 6.63 -5.21
CA PRO A 45 -8.14 6.01 -6.44
C PRO A 45 -6.79 5.32 -6.30
N ILE A 46 -5.87 5.94 -5.55
CA ILE A 46 -4.52 5.38 -5.32
C ILE A 46 -4.63 4.08 -4.52
N ALA A 47 -5.41 4.09 -3.44
CA ALA A 47 -5.66 2.90 -2.63
C ALA A 47 -6.32 1.78 -3.45
N ALA A 48 -7.30 2.12 -4.31
CA ALA A 48 -7.94 1.14 -5.19
C ALA A 48 -6.93 0.46 -6.12
N ARG A 49 -5.98 1.19 -6.72
CA ARG A 49 -4.95 0.60 -7.60
C ARG A 49 -3.99 -0.32 -6.83
N ILE A 50 -3.65 0.03 -5.59
CA ILE A 50 -2.81 -0.81 -4.72
C ILE A 50 -3.54 -2.13 -4.43
N LEU A 51 -4.78 -2.05 -3.96
CA LEU A 51 -5.59 -3.24 -3.64
C LEU A 51 -5.84 -4.12 -4.88
N GLN A 52 -6.09 -3.52 -6.05
CA GLN A 52 -6.20 -4.23 -7.32
C GLN A 52 -4.93 -5.00 -7.67
N LYS A 53 -3.78 -4.33 -7.57
CA LYS A 53 -2.49 -4.96 -7.84
C LYS A 53 -2.21 -6.11 -6.87
N ALA A 54 -2.64 -5.98 -5.61
CA ALA A 54 -2.49 -7.02 -4.60
C ALA A 54 -3.40 -8.23 -4.83
N PHE A 55 -4.65 -8.02 -5.24
CA PHE A 55 -5.67 -9.09 -5.35
C PHE A 55 -6.00 -9.52 -6.79
N GLY A 56 -5.36 -8.95 -7.81
CA GLY A 56 -5.58 -9.31 -9.22
C GLY A 56 -6.93 -8.88 -9.79
N ALA A 57 -7.65 -7.98 -9.12
CA ALA A 57 -8.93 -7.46 -9.59
C ALA A 57 -8.71 -6.29 -10.57
N ALA A 58 -9.48 -6.22 -11.65
CA ALA A 58 -9.55 -5.05 -12.52
C ALA A 58 -10.64 -4.09 -12.01
N VAL A 59 -10.34 -2.79 -11.94
CA VAL A 59 -11.37 -1.77 -11.63
C VAL A 59 -11.26 -0.60 -12.59
N ASP A 60 -12.39 -0.21 -13.16
CA ASP A 60 -12.55 1.03 -13.91
C ASP A 60 -12.88 2.17 -12.94
N PHE A 61 -12.08 3.23 -12.98
CA PHE A 61 -12.23 4.39 -12.12
C PHE A 61 -13.54 5.15 -12.37
N ALA A 62 -14.06 5.14 -13.61
CA ALA A 62 -15.37 5.72 -13.93
C ALA A 62 -16.49 4.98 -13.17
N THR A 63 -16.37 3.65 -13.01
CA THR A 63 -17.33 2.83 -12.28
C THR A 63 -17.33 3.09 -10.78
N ILE A 64 -16.16 3.31 -10.16
CA ILE A 64 -16.06 3.60 -8.71
C ILE A 64 -16.81 4.88 -8.37
N THR A 65 -16.66 5.90 -9.22
CA THR A 65 -17.30 7.20 -9.03
C THR A 65 -18.81 7.12 -9.23
N ALA A 66 -19.28 6.30 -10.18
CA ALA A 66 -20.71 6.08 -10.46
C ALA A 66 -21.42 5.19 -9.42
N SER A 67 -20.69 4.29 -8.74
CA SER A 67 -21.27 3.36 -7.75
C SER A 67 -21.58 4.01 -6.40
N VAL A 68 -21.12 5.24 -6.15
CA VAL A 68 -21.50 6.01 -4.97
C VAL A 68 -22.89 6.63 -5.22
N PRO A 69 -23.96 6.17 -4.56
CA PRO A 69 -25.27 6.78 -4.74
C PRO A 69 -25.21 8.26 -4.34
N PRO A 70 -25.76 9.17 -5.17
CA PRO A 70 -25.87 10.57 -4.80
C PRO A 70 -26.88 10.68 -3.65
N GLY A 71 -26.41 11.17 -2.50
CA GLY A 71 -27.26 11.38 -1.33
C GLY A 71 -26.41 11.61 -0.08
N PRO A 72 -26.95 12.31 0.94
CA PRO A 72 -26.27 12.44 2.22
C PRO A 72 -26.15 11.04 2.84
N ARG A 73 -24.95 10.45 2.82
CA ARG A 73 -24.66 9.31 3.68
C ARG A 73 -24.54 9.82 5.09
N SER A 74 -25.54 9.54 5.91
CA SER A 74 -25.32 9.44 7.35
C SER A 74 -24.47 8.19 7.56
N LEU A 75 -23.14 8.36 7.60
CA LEU A 75 -22.32 7.33 8.22
C LEU A 75 -22.79 7.22 9.67
N PRO A 76 -22.90 6.01 10.24
CA PRO A 76 -23.02 5.91 11.69
C PRO A 76 -21.86 6.73 12.28
N GLN A 77 -22.20 7.74 13.07
CA GLN A 77 -21.20 8.56 13.76
C GLN A 77 -20.34 7.56 14.54
N GLY A 78 -19.07 7.45 14.16
CA GLY A 78 -18.12 6.61 14.90
C GLY A 78 -18.10 7.01 16.37
N PRO A 79 -17.59 6.14 17.27
CA PRO A 79 -17.42 6.52 18.66
C PRO A 79 -16.68 7.87 18.74
N SER A 80 -17.12 8.75 19.64
CA SER A 80 -16.49 10.05 19.87
C SER A 80 -14.97 9.87 20.00
N PRO A 81 -14.14 10.82 19.53
CA PRO A 81 -12.68 10.73 19.65
C PRO A 81 -12.18 10.60 21.11
N ASP A 82 -13.04 10.94 22.09
CA ASP A 82 -12.79 10.83 23.52
C ASP A 82 -13.23 9.47 24.12
N ALA A 83 -13.83 8.58 23.34
CA ALA A 83 -14.07 7.20 23.77
C ALA A 83 -12.73 6.47 23.77
N ASP A 84 -12.38 5.84 24.91
CA ASP A 84 -11.27 4.89 25.00
C ASP A 84 -11.34 3.95 23.80
N ILE A 85 -10.46 4.14 22.82
CA ILE A 85 -10.34 3.24 21.68
C ILE A 85 -9.93 1.91 22.29
N PRO A 86 -10.78 0.86 22.25
CA PRO A 86 -10.35 -0.45 22.69
C PRO A 86 -9.07 -0.76 21.91
N GLY A 87 -7.99 -1.13 22.62
CA GLY A 87 -6.73 -1.50 21.98
C GLY A 87 -6.99 -2.41 20.78
N PRO A 88 -6.17 -2.32 19.72
CA PRO A 88 -6.49 -2.90 18.42
C PRO A 88 -7.08 -4.29 18.59
N ALA A 89 -8.29 -4.50 18.04
CA ALA A 89 -8.89 -5.82 17.97
C ALA A 89 -7.80 -6.79 17.51
N ALA A 90 -7.65 -7.91 18.22
CA ALA A 90 -6.58 -8.87 18.02
C ALA A 90 -6.32 -9.06 16.51
N PRO A 91 -5.05 -9.10 16.07
CA PRO A 91 -4.74 -9.28 14.66
C PRO A 91 -5.54 -10.48 14.13
N PRO A 92 -6.12 -10.40 12.91
CA PRO A 92 -6.80 -11.54 12.33
C PRO A 92 -5.87 -12.76 12.42
N PRO A 93 -6.41 -13.97 12.64
CA PRO A 93 -5.58 -15.17 12.72
C PRO A 93 -4.66 -15.19 11.50
N ALA A 94 -3.35 -15.36 11.74
CA ALA A 94 -2.36 -15.42 10.68
C ALA A 94 -2.87 -16.38 9.58
N HIS A 95 -2.85 -15.92 8.33
CA HIS A 95 -3.08 -16.82 7.21
C HIS A 95 -2.11 -18.00 7.34
N PRO A 96 -2.53 -19.26 7.07
CA PRO A 96 -1.59 -20.36 7.01
C PRO A 96 -0.50 -19.95 6.02
N GLU A 97 0.74 -19.89 6.51
CA GLU A 97 1.91 -19.57 5.72
C GLU A 97 1.93 -20.56 4.54
N ALA A 98 1.56 -20.08 3.34
CA ALA A 98 1.67 -20.89 2.15
C ALA A 98 3.14 -21.27 2.01
N PRO A 99 3.48 -22.55 1.80
CA PRO A 99 4.88 -22.98 1.75
C PRO A 99 5.57 -22.24 0.62
N VAL A 100 6.43 -21.29 0.98
CA VAL A 100 7.36 -20.65 0.06
C VAL A 100 8.33 -21.72 -0.39
N THR A 101 8.08 -22.31 -1.56
CA THR A 101 9.04 -23.22 -2.17
C THR A 101 10.23 -22.35 -2.59
N PRO A 102 11.45 -22.53 -2.01
CA PRO A 102 12.59 -21.77 -2.47
C PRO A 102 12.88 -22.19 -3.91
N THR A 103 12.65 -21.28 -4.85
CA THR A 103 13.14 -21.43 -6.22
C THR A 103 14.67 -21.53 -6.14
N PRO A 104 15.29 -22.62 -6.64
CA PRO A 104 16.73 -22.73 -6.63
C PRO A 104 17.34 -21.62 -7.50
N VAL A 105 18.17 -20.78 -6.89
CA VAL A 105 19.04 -19.86 -7.64
C VAL A 105 20.07 -20.73 -8.37
N ALA A 106 20.06 -20.67 -9.70
CA ALA A 106 21.05 -21.36 -10.51
C ALA A 106 22.44 -20.81 -10.18
N GLY A 107 23.31 -21.70 -9.65
CA GLY A 107 24.69 -21.37 -9.31
C GLY A 107 25.48 -20.93 -10.54
N GLY A 108 26.10 -19.76 -10.44
CA GLY A 108 27.09 -19.29 -11.40
C GLY A 108 28.31 -20.21 -11.41
N ALA A 109 28.62 -20.74 -12.59
CA ALA A 109 29.78 -21.59 -12.83
C ALA A 109 31.09 -20.86 -12.50
N THR A 110 31.89 -21.47 -11.64
CA THR A 110 33.26 -21.06 -11.31
C THR A 110 34.19 -21.50 -12.45
N GLY A 111 34.70 -20.56 -13.23
CA GLY A 111 35.74 -20.79 -14.25
C GLY A 111 37.14 -20.57 -13.66
N GLY A 112 37.98 -21.60 -13.69
CA GLY A 112 39.26 -21.65 -13.01
C GLY A 112 40.47 -21.06 -13.75
N GLY A 113 41.54 -20.91 -12.97
CA GLY A 113 42.92 -21.26 -13.30
C GLY A 113 43.64 -20.46 -14.38
N ARG A 114 44.51 -19.53 -13.96
CA ARG A 114 45.79 -19.29 -14.65
C ARG A 114 46.92 -19.26 -13.64
N THR A 115 47.73 -20.31 -13.68
CA THR A 115 48.99 -20.49 -12.98
C THR A 115 50.06 -19.56 -13.58
N ALA A 116 50.88 -18.97 -12.71
CA ALA A 116 52.12 -18.29 -13.09
C ALA A 116 53.21 -19.32 -13.46
N PRO A 117 54.31 -18.85 -14.07
CA PRO A 117 55.60 -19.23 -13.52
C PRO A 117 56.54 -18.04 -13.27
N ALA A 118 57.43 -18.26 -12.31
CA ALA A 118 58.44 -17.34 -11.80
C ALA A 118 59.81 -17.56 -12.46
N ALA A 119 60.61 -16.47 -12.58
CA ALA A 119 62.08 -16.38 -12.61
C ALA A 119 62.48 -14.99 -13.18
N ALA A 120 63.53 -14.26 -12.79
CA ALA A 120 64.61 -14.43 -11.83
C ALA A 120 65.30 -13.06 -11.60
N VAL A 121 65.94 -12.90 -10.44
CA VAL A 121 66.83 -11.78 -10.05
C VAL A 121 68.24 -11.97 -10.63
N LYS A 122 68.88 -10.86 -11.07
CA LYS A 122 70.34 -10.50 -11.14
C LYS A 122 70.49 -9.37 -12.19
N ARG A 123 71.21 -8.26 -12.01
CA ARG A 123 72.03 -7.66 -10.96
C ARG A 123 71.74 -6.16 -10.95
#